data_AF-A0A660RC55-F1
#
_entry.id   AF-A0A660RC55-F1
#
_cell.length_a   1.000
_cell.length_b   1.000
_cell.length_c   1.000
_cell.angle_alpha   90.00
_cell.angle_beta   90.00
_cell.angle_gamma   90.00
#
_symmetry.space_group_name_H-M   'P 1'
#
loop_
_entity.id
_entity.type
_entity.pdbx_description
1 polymer ?
#
loop_
_entity_poly.entity_id
_entity_poly.type
_entity_poly.pdbx_seq_one_letter_code
_entity_poly.pdbx_strand_id
1 'polypeptide(L)'
;MQKMEIKVSPDKLGAYLILHLDEGEKLTEKAIYDALKEAGITYGVKEEVVSTVVNTGINDESYLVAEGVAPTPPVDGKVVYKFKIQRDVKDILEKIGEEDKVDFRSLSPLVTCKKGDVLAELIPPKEGRSGMDVYGSEIPPKKGKIPTVHLGRNVQMSENELKVISTANGIPRFLDGEKIAVEELFLIKGNVDYSTGNVDFDGDVHITGDVKPEFVVKASGNILIDGIIDGATVISGGDITVMGIKGRDKGIVKSKGSIRAHYIESALIEADKDVIVNGSIINSSVKCKSSFQAIGRMGDIKGGVIEAGDEVIATRIGSEIGVKTEIMVGVHPELKEQLT
;
A
#
# COMPACT_ATOMS: atom_id res chain seq x y z
N MET A 1 62.62 -39.61 -0.94
CA MET A 1 61.34 -39.10 -1.45
C MET A 1 60.32 -39.13 -0.32
N GLN A 2 59.37 -38.20 -0.27
CA GLN A 2 58.29 -38.28 0.72
C GLN A 2 57.41 -39.49 0.36
N LYS A 3 57.28 -40.43 1.31
CA LYS A 3 56.56 -41.71 1.13
C LYS A 3 55.03 -41.54 1.08
N MET A 4 54.56 -40.42 1.61
CA MET A 4 53.16 -40.05 1.73
C MET A 4 53.07 -38.54 1.47
N GLU A 5 52.15 -38.14 0.59
CA GLU A 5 51.83 -36.74 0.32
C GLU A 5 50.39 -36.49 0.76
N ILE A 6 50.17 -35.39 1.50
CA ILE A 6 48.83 -34.97 1.91
C ILE A 6 48.48 -33.70 1.15
N LYS A 7 47.39 -33.76 0.38
CA LYS A 7 46.82 -32.61 -0.34
C LYS A 7 45.50 -32.22 0.29
N VAL A 8 45.36 -30.97 0.68
CA VAL A 8 44.10 -30.42 1.18
C VAL A 8 43.44 -29.61 0.08
N SER A 9 42.12 -29.74 -0.05
CA SER A 9 41.34 -28.99 -1.02
C SER A 9 41.41 -27.47 -0.75
N PRO A 10 41.25 -26.60 -1.77
CA PRO A 10 41.32 -25.15 -1.57
C PRO A 10 40.28 -24.59 -0.59
N ASP A 11 39.13 -25.24 -0.45
CA ASP A 11 38.07 -24.92 0.51
C ASP A 11 38.33 -25.49 1.92
N LYS A 12 39.42 -26.24 2.10
CA LYS A 12 39.85 -26.90 3.35
C LYS A 12 38.84 -27.92 3.90
N LEU A 13 37.87 -28.35 3.09
CA LEU A 13 36.86 -29.33 3.50
C LEU A 13 37.29 -30.78 3.27
N GLY A 14 38.29 -31.05 2.44
CA GLY A 14 38.77 -32.41 2.19
C GLY A 14 40.28 -32.52 2.30
N ALA A 15 40.75 -33.56 2.99
CA ALA A 15 42.15 -33.95 3.01
C ALA A 15 42.35 -35.28 2.30
N TYR A 16 43.28 -35.29 1.37
CA TYR A 16 43.58 -36.41 0.49
C TYR A 16 44.99 -36.93 0.75
N LEU A 17 45.11 -38.24 0.96
CA LEU A 17 46.38 -38.94 1.08
C LEU A 17 46.75 -39.57 -0.26
N ILE A 18 47.99 -39.33 -0.70
CA ILE A 18 48.59 -39.94 -1.88
C ILE A 18 49.80 -40.75 -1.42
N LEU A 19 49.88 -42.00 -1.86
CA LEU A 19 50.95 -42.94 -1.47
C LEU A 19 52.04 -43.01 -2.55
N HIS A 20 53.29 -43.02 -2.11
CA HIS A 20 54.47 -43.28 -2.94
C HIS A 20 55.37 -44.30 -2.23
N LEU A 21 54.92 -45.55 -2.14
CA LEU A 21 55.63 -46.64 -1.46
C LEU A 21 56.49 -47.45 -2.44
N ASP A 22 57.71 -47.78 -2.03
CA ASP A 22 58.59 -48.69 -2.77
C ASP A 22 58.15 -50.16 -2.59
N GLU A 23 58.50 -51.05 -3.53
CA GLU A 23 58.12 -52.48 -3.49
C GLU A 23 58.55 -53.15 -2.16
N GLY A 24 57.57 -53.68 -1.42
CA GLY A 24 57.79 -54.43 -0.18
C GLY A 24 57.74 -53.60 1.11
N GLU A 25 57.56 -52.28 1.04
CA GLU A 25 57.35 -51.46 2.23
C GLU A 25 55.95 -51.67 2.84
N LYS A 26 55.88 -51.79 4.16
CA LYS A 26 54.62 -51.95 4.90
C LYS A 26 54.12 -50.61 5.39
N LEU A 27 52.95 -50.20 4.92
CA LEU A 27 52.21 -49.07 5.48
C LEU A 27 51.56 -49.49 6.80
N THR A 28 51.55 -48.60 7.79
CA THR A 28 50.85 -48.82 9.06
C THR A 28 49.88 -47.69 9.31
N GLU A 29 48.74 -47.97 9.94
CA GLU A 29 47.75 -46.95 10.28
C GLU A 29 48.38 -45.84 11.12
N LYS A 30 49.27 -46.19 12.05
CA LYS A 30 50.01 -45.22 12.87
C LYS A 30 50.82 -44.24 12.04
N ALA A 31 51.49 -44.71 10.99
CA ALA A 31 52.26 -43.82 10.10
C ALA A 31 51.36 -42.85 9.34
N ILE A 32 50.13 -43.26 8.97
CA ILE A 32 49.13 -42.38 8.34
C ILE A 32 48.63 -41.35 9.35
N TYR A 33 48.28 -41.76 10.57
CA TYR A 33 47.83 -40.84 11.61
C TYR A 33 48.91 -39.82 12.01
N ASP A 34 50.18 -40.25 12.10
CA ASP A 34 51.31 -39.36 12.38
C ASP A 34 51.49 -38.36 11.23
N ALA A 35 51.39 -38.80 9.96
CA ALA A 35 51.45 -37.91 8.79
C ALA A 35 50.27 -36.92 8.74
N LEU A 36 49.04 -37.36 9.04
CA LEU A 36 47.86 -36.50 9.14
C LEU A 36 48.05 -35.42 10.22
N LYS A 37 48.61 -35.82 11.37
CA LYS A 37 48.89 -34.92 12.49
C LYS A 37 50.00 -33.92 12.17
N GLU A 38 51.08 -34.36 11.51
CA GLU A 38 52.14 -33.48 11.01
C GLU A 38 51.63 -32.47 9.97
N ALA A 39 50.66 -32.88 9.15
CA ALA A 39 49.95 -32.00 8.22
C ALA A 39 48.90 -31.10 8.89
N GLY A 40 48.70 -31.22 10.21
CA GLY A 40 47.78 -30.40 10.99
C GLY A 40 46.31 -30.82 10.91
N ILE A 41 45.99 -31.99 10.32
CA ILE A 41 44.62 -32.49 10.20
C ILE A 41 44.18 -33.06 11.55
N THR A 42 43.20 -32.42 12.17
CA THR A 42 42.73 -32.75 13.52
C THR A 42 41.24 -33.05 13.59
N TYR A 43 40.51 -32.88 12.48
CA TYR A 43 39.06 -33.08 12.44
C TYR A 43 38.62 -33.87 11.21
N GLY A 44 37.56 -34.66 11.38
CA GLY A 44 36.89 -35.33 10.27
C GLY A 44 37.63 -36.55 9.69
N VAL A 45 38.62 -37.10 10.41
CA VAL A 45 39.39 -38.26 9.95
C VAL A 45 38.49 -39.49 9.79
N LYS A 46 38.54 -40.11 8.61
CA LYS A 46 37.74 -41.29 8.26
C LYS A 46 38.53 -42.56 8.52
N GLU A 47 38.39 -43.12 9.72
CA GLU A 47 39.13 -44.31 10.15
C GLU A 47 38.95 -45.49 9.19
N GLU A 48 37.74 -45.70 8.66
CA GLU A 48 37.44 -46.75 7.69
C GLU A 48 38.27 -46.63 6.39
N VAL A 49 38.48 -45.39 5.93
CA VAL A 49 39.30 -45.12 4.73
C VAL A 49 40.77 -45.34 5.04
N VAL A 50 41.25 -44.92 6.22
CA VAL A 50 42.63 -45.16 6.67
C VAL A 50 42.93 -46.66 6.70
N SER A 51 42.06 -47.48 7.31
CA SER A 51 42.23 -48.94 7.33
C SER A 51 42.17 -49.56 5.93
N THR A 52 41.33 -49.03 5.03
CA THR A 52 41.26 -49.49 3.64
C THR A 52 42.56 -49.20 2.90
N VAL A 53 43.10 -47.99 3.05
CA VAL A 53 44.36 -47.57 2.40
C VAL A 53 45.55 -48.40 2.89
N VAL A 54 45.59 -48.80 4.15
CA VAL A 54 46.64 -49.68 4.69
C VAL A 54 46.61 -51.09 4.07
N ASN A 55 45.42 -51.63 3.79
CA ASN A 55 45.27 -53.00 3.33
C ASN A 55 45.28 -53.14 1.80
N THR A 56 44.71 -52.17 1.08
CA THR A 56 44.47 -52.25 -0.37
C THR A 56 44.85 -50.97 -1.12
N GLY A 57 45.58 -50.04 -0.48
CA GLY A 57 45.98 -48.78 -1.10
C GLY A 57 46.88 -48.99 -2.33
N ILE A 58 46.60 -48.22 -3.38
CA ILE A 58 47.35 -48.20 -4.63
C ILE A 58 48.19 -46.92 -4.64
N ASN A 59 49.44 -47.03 -5.09
CA ASN A 59 50.32 -45.87 -5.24
C ASN A 59 49.75 -44.87 -6.26
N ASP A 60 50.06 -43.59 -6.05
CA ASP A 60 49.65 -42.46 -6.90
C ASP A 60 48.13 -42.21 -6.98
N GLU A 61 47.31 -42.99 -6.27
CA GLU A 61 45.88 -42.70 -6.06
C GLU A 61 45.65 -41.74 -4.90
N SER A 62 44.52 -41.03 -4.96
CA SER A 62 44.13 -40.00 -3.98
C SER A 62 42.97 -40.50 -3.12
N TYR A 63 43.20 -40.64 -1.81
CA TYR A 63 42.22 -41.16 -0.86
C TYR A 63 41.74 -40.05 0.08
N LEU A 64 40.43 -39.80 0.14
CA LEU A 64 39.83 -38.82 1.06
C LEU A 64 39.85 -39.37 2.50
N VAL A 65 40.91 -39.01 3.23
CA VAL A 65 41.21 -39.52 4.58
C VAL A 65 40.66 -38.64 5.70
N ALA A 66 40.31 -37.39 5.41
CA ALA A 66 39.53 -36.56 6.33
C ALA A 66 38.55 -35.65 5.59
N GLU A 67 37.39 -35.40 6.19
CA GLU A 67 36.34 -34.54 5.65
C GLU A 67 35.78 -33.61 6.73
N GLY A 68 35.87 -32.30 6.48
CA GLY A 68 35.26 -31.25 7.27
C GLY A 68 33.74 -31.16 7.04
N VAL A 69 33.07 -30.32 7.83
CA VAL A 69 31.65 -30.04 7.69
C VAL A 69 31.50 -28.67 7.03
N ALA A 70 30.85 -28.60 5.86
CA ALA A 70 30.57 -27.32 5.22
C ALA A 70 29.58 -26.47 6.03
N PRO A 71 29.74 -25.14 6.07
CA PRO A 71 28.75 -24.27 6.70
C PRO A 71 27.42 -24.31 5.93
N THR A 72 26.30 -24.24 6.65
CA THR A 72 24.99 -24.16 5.97
C THR A 72 24.73 -22.72 5.53
N PRO A 73 24.10 -22.49 4.35
CA PRO A 73 23.80 -21.14 3.90
C PRO A 73 22.78 -20.45 4.82
N PRO A 74 22.82 -19.10 4.93
CA PRO A 74 21.82 -18.33 5.65
C PRO A 74 20.48 -18.35 4.90
N VAL A 75 19.41 -17.98 5.60
CA VAL A 75 18.14 -17.61 4.96
C VAL A 75 18.08 -16.08 4.88
N ASP A 76 18.00 -15.54 3.67
CA ASP A 76 17.85 -14.10 3.47
C ASP A 76 16.56 -13.58 4.11
N GLY A 77 16.62 -12.35 4.63
CA GLY A 77 15.43 -11.67 5.11
C GLY A 77 14.55 -11.24 3.95
N LYS A 78 13.28 -11.00 4.23
CA LYS A 78 12.28 -10.64 3.21
C LYS A 78 11.27 -9.64 3.72
N VAL A 79 10.74 -8.82 2.81
CA VAL A 79 9.62 -7.92 3.08
C VAL A 79 8.32 -8.65 2.74
N VAL A 80 7.37 -8.67 3.67
CA VAL A 80 6.02 -9.21 3.50
C VAL A 80 5.02 -8.07 3.52
N TYR A 81 4.52 -7.70 2.35
CA TYR A 81 3.49 -6.67 2.20
C TYR A 81 2.11 -7.19 2.65
N LYS A 82 1.40 -6.39 3.43
CA LYS A 82 0.06 -6.70 3.97
C LYS A 82 -1.07 -6.12 3.14
N PHE A 83 -0.78 -5.23 2.21
CA PHE A 83 -1.73 -4.73 1.22
C PHE A 83 -1.49 -5.40 -0.13
N LYS A 84 -2.56 -5.61 -0.89
CA LYS A 84 -2.48 -6.00 -2.29
C LYS A 84 -2.55 -4.72 -3.12
N ILE A 85 -1.65 -4.56 -4.08
CA ILE A 85 -1.84 -3.61 -5.17
C ILE A 85 -3.14 -4.04 -5.86
N GLN A 86 -4.09 -3.13 -6.00
CA GLN A 86 -5.43 -3.46 -6.51
C GLN A 86 -5.36 -4.38 -7.72
N ARG A 87 -6.14 -5.45 -7.63
CA ARG A 87 -6.59 -6.24 -8.77
C ARG A 87 -7.69 -5.45 -9.47
N ASP A 88 -7.75 -5.56 -10.79
CA ASP A 88 -8.83 -4.99 -11.59
C ASP A 88 -10.21 -5.39 -11.02
N VAL A 89 -11.21 -4.52 -11.17
CA VAL A 89 -12.63 -4.80 -10.81
C VAL A 89 -13.12 -6.15 -11.39
N LYS A 90 -12.50 -6.57 -12.50
CA LYS A 90 -12.67 -7.87 -13.15
C LYS A 90 -12.44 -9.07 -12.22
N ASP A 91 -11.47 -9.00 -11.32
CA ASP A 91 -11.14 -10.10 -10.39
C ASP A 91 -12.15 -10.24 -9.24
N ILE A 92 -12.94 -9.19 -8.96
CA ILE A 92 -14.05 -9.26 -8.01
C ILE A 92 -15.26 -9.93 -8.68
N LEU A 93 -15.49 -9.63 -9.96
CA LEU A 93 -16.57 -10.22 -10.76
C LEU A 93 -16.42 -11.74 -10.94
N GLU A 94 -15.20 -12.27 -11.04
CA GLU A 94 -14.95 -13.72 -11.14
C GLU A 94 -15.32 -14.52 -9.87
N LYS A 95 -15.51 -13.85 -8.72
CA LYS A 95 -15.78 -14.50 -7.43
C LYS A 95 -17.25 -14.52 -7.03
N ILE A 96 -18.12 -13.77 -7.70
CA ILE A 96 -19.53 -13.69 -7.38
C ILE A 96 -20.26 -14.58 -8.39
N GLY A 97 -20.82 -15.70 -7.91
CA GLY A 97 -21.52 -16.67 -8.75
C GLY A 97 -22.77 -16.06 -9.40
N GLU A 98 -23.20 -16.64 -10.54
CA GLU A 98 -24.25 -16.13 -11.43
C GLU A 98 -25.64 -15.92 -10.79
N GLU A 99 -25.89 -16.35 -9.55
CA GLU A 99 -27.21 -16.28 -8.91
C GLU A 99 -27.41 -15.14 -7.89
N ASP A 100 -26.35 -14.41 -7.51
CA ASP A 100 -26.49 -13.29 -6.57
C ASP A 100 -26.82 -11.99 -7.32
N LYS A 101 -27.96 -11.35 -6.98
CA LYS A 101 -28.26 -9.98 -7.42
C LYS A 101 -27.20 -9.02 -6.89
N VAL A 102 -26.16 -8.80 -7.67
CA VAL A 102 -25.05 -7.92 -7.30
C VAL A 102 -25.53 -6.48 -7.30
N ASP A 103 -25.57 -5.85 -6.12
CA ASP A 103 -25.68 -4.40 -6.04
C ASP A 103 -24.35 -3.78 -6.44
N PHE A 104 -24.22 -3.48 -7.74
CA PHE A 104 -23.05 -2.85 -8.34
C PHE A 104 -22.71 -1.49 -7.70
N ARG A 105 -23.62 -0.88 -6.92
CA ARG A 105 -23.36 0.36 -6.18
C ARG A 105 -22.53 0.13 -4.92
N SER A 106 -22.49 -1.09 -4.38
CA SER A 106 -21.81 -1.43 -3.11
C SER A 106 -20.39 -1.96 -3.28
N LEU A 107 -19.94 -2.17 -4.52
CA LEU A 107 -18.60 -2.67 -4.82
C LEU A 107 -17.60 -1.51 -4.70
N SER A 108 -16.99 -1.34 -3.52
CA SER A 108 -15.79 -0.51 -3.39
C SER A 108 -14.56 -1.40 -3.54
N PRO A 109 -13.90 -1.43 -4.70
CA PRO A 109 -12.73 -2.29 -4.95
C PRO A 109 -11.47 -1.81 -4.21
N LEU A 110 -11.56 -0.79 -3.36
CA LEU A 110 -10.42 -0.08 -2.78
C LEU A 110 -9.95 -0.75 -1.50
N VAL A 111 -8.70 -1.19 -1.52
CA VAL A 111 -7.98 -1.52 -0.30
C VAL A 111 -7.59 -0.21 0.35
N THR A 112 -8.28 0.14 1.44
CA THR A 112 -7.94 1.29 2.29
C THR A 112 -7.24 0.82 3.55
N CYS A 113 -6.53 1.72 4.21
CA CYS A 113 -5.90 1.51 5.51
C CYS A 113 -6.20 2.69 6.43
N LYS A 114 -6.11 2.44 7.73
CA LYS A 114 -6.20 3.45 8.78
C LYS A 114 -4.82 3.79 9.33
N LYS A 115 -4.72 4.96 9.95
CA LYS A 115 -3.57 5.35 10.76
C LYS A 115 -3.32 4.29 11.83
N GLY A 116 -2.09 3.79 11.88
CA GLY A 116 -1.66 2.72 12.78
C GLY A 116 -1.66 1.33 12.13
N ASP A 117 -2.24 1.16 10.95
CA ASP A 117 -2.25 -0.15 10.28
C ASP A 117 -0.86 -0.54 9.80
N VAL A 118 -0.56 -1.85 9.87
CA VAL A 118 0.70 -2.43 9.38
C VAL A 118 0.60 -2.68 7.89
N LEU A 119 1.46 -2.02 7.11
CA LEU A 119 1.50 -2.12 5.64
C LEU A 119 2.51 -3.17 5.16
N ALA A 120 3.61 -3.36 5.89
CA ALA A 120 4.61 -4.38 5.58
C ALA A 120 5.33 -4.87 6.85
N GLU A 121 5.82 -6.10 6.80
CA GLU A 121 6.67 -6.71 7.83
C GLU A 121 8.02 -7.07 7.25
N LEU A 122 9.10 -6.68 7.92
CA LEU A 122 10.47 -7.04 7.58
C LEU A 122 10.84 -8.28 8.42
N ILE A 123 11.04 -9.40 7.74
CA ILE A 123 11.50 -10.64 8.36
C ILE A 123 13.03 -10.63 8.33
N PRO A 124 13.72 -10.58 9.48
CA PRO A 124 15.18 -10.54 9.51
C PRO A 124 15.78 -11.84 8.94
N PRO A 125 17.02 -11.77 8.41
CA PRO A 125 17.71 -12.96 7.94
C PRO A 125 17.95 -13.95 9.09
N LYS A 126 17.98 -15.25 8.78
CA LYS A 126 18.40 -16.29 9.73
C LYS A 126 19.83 -16.71 9.42
N GLU A 127 20.64 -16.77 10.45
CA GLU A 127 22.03 -17.22 10.32
C GLU A 127 22.09 -18.69 9.89
N GLY A 128 23.11 -18.99 9.09
CA GLY A 128 23.52 -20.37 8.84
C GLY A 128 24.18 -20.98 10.07
N ARG A 129 24.52 -22.25 9.98
CA ARG A 129 25.35 -22.95 10.97
C ARG A 129 26.79 -22.92 10.50
N SER A 130 27.70 -22.70 11.44
CA SER A 130 29.13 -22.81 11.18
C SER A 130 29.49 -24.22 10.73
N GLY A 131 30.40 -24.28 9.77
CA GLY A 131 31.10 -25.49 9.39
C GLY A 131 32.37 -25.66 10.22
N MET A 132 33.12 -26.72 9.94
CA MET A 132 34.43 -26.95 10.51
C MET A 132 35.35 -27.58 9.47
N ASP A 133 36.53 -27.00 9.26
CA ASP A 133 37.50 -27.52 8.30
C ASP A 133 38.25 -28.75 8.84
N VAL A 134 39.04 -29.40 7.99
CA VAL A 134 39.85 -30.59 8.39
C VAL A 134 40.93 -30.27 9.44
N TYR A 135 41.26 -28.99 9.65
CA TYR A 135 42.19 -28.50 10.66
C TYR A 135 41.50 -28.18 12.01
N GLY A 136 40.19 -28.45 12.13
CA GLY A 136 39.41 -28.14 13.33
C GLY A 136 39.11 -26.65 13.51
N SER A 137 39.32 -25.82 12.49
CA SER A 137 38.96 -24.40 12.52
C SER A 137 37.51 -24.20 12.07
N GLU A 138 36.78 -23.35 12.79
CA GLU A 138 35.39 -23.02 12.48
C GLU A 138 35.29 -22.22 11.18
N ILE A 139 34.40 -22.63 10.28
CA ILE A 139 34.09 -21.91 9.03
C ILE A 139 32.79 -21.14 9.25
N PRO A 140 32.82 -19.80 9.37
CA PRO A 140 31.61 -19.02 9.60
C PRO A 140 30.68 -19.07 8.38
N PRO A 141 29.36 -19.12 8.57
CA PRO A 141 28.41 -19.06 7.46
C PRO A 141 28.43 -17.68 6.81
N LYS A 142 27.96 -17.61 5.56
CA LYS A 142 27.69 -16.31 4.93
C LYS A 142 26.61 -15.58 5.70
N LYS A 143 26.67 -14.24 5.74
CA LYS A 143 25.60 -13.41 6.29
C LYS A 143 24.43 -13.36 5.32
N GLY A 144 23.22 -13.52 5.83
CA GLY A 144 22.00 -13.33 5.05
C GLY A 144 21.78 -11.86 4.70
N LYS A 145 21.09 -11.60 3.59
CA LYS A 145 20.74 -10.24 3.17
C LYS A 145 19.69 -9.63 4.11
N ILE A 146 19.93 -8.39 4.52
CA ILE A 146 18.98 -7.61 5.32
C ILE A 146 17.91 -7.04 4.37
N PRO A 147 16.61 -7.21 4.66
CA PRO A 147 15.56 -6.65 3.83
C PRO A 147 15.52 -5.14 4.01
N THR A 148 15.46 -4.41 2.90
CA THR A 148 15.32 -2.94 2.89
C THR A 148 13.95 -2.55 2.37
N VAL A 149 13.40 -1.47 2.93
CA VAL A 149 12.16 -0.86 2.44
C VAL A 149 12.37 0.63 2.27
N HIS A 150 11.81 1.19 1.21
CA HIS A 150 11.82 2.63 1.00
C HIS A 150 10.48 3.22 1.44
N LEU A 151 10.53 4.25 2.27
CA LEU A 151 9.35 4.91 2.80
C LEU A 151 9.04 6.16 1.96
N GLY A 152 7.79 6.29 1.54
CA GLY A 152 7.23 7.48 0.95
C GLY A 152 6.47 8.32 1.98
N ARG A 153 5.49 9.08 1.51
CA ARG A 153 4.62 9.89 2.39
C ARG A 153 3.67 9.01 3.21
N ASN A 154 3.28 9.54 4.36
CA ASN A 154 2.26 8.99 5.26
C ASN A 154 2.54 7.58 5.79
N VAL A 155 3.81 7.17 5.83
CA VAL A 155 4.24 5.90 6.43
C VAL A 155 5.47 6.10 7.31
N GLN A 156 5.66 5.22 8.29
CA GLN A 156 6.83 5.23 9.16
C GLN A 156 7.26 3.80 9.53
N MET A 157 8.50 3.63 9.98
CA MET A 157 8.93 2.39 10.62
C MET A 157 8.36 2.29 12.04
N SER A 158 8.11 1.07 12.51
CA SER A 158 7.89 0.79 13.93
C SER A 158 9.18 0.99 14.74
N GLU A 159 9.04 1.15 16.06
CA GLU A 159 10.18 1.35 16.97
C GLU A 159 11.24 0.25 16.89
N ASN A 160 10.84 -0.99 16.61
CA ASN A 160 11.75 -2.13 16.45
C ASN A 160 12.26 -2.31 15.01
N GLU A 161 11.92 -1.40 14.09
CA GLU A 161 12.30 -1.43 12.67
C GLU A 161 11.88 -2.69 11.89
N LEU A 162 10.92 -3.47 12.42
CA LEU A 162 10.44 -4.70 11.77
C LEU A 162 9.11 -4.51 11.02
N LYS A 163 8.47 -3.34 11.12
CA LYS A 163 7.17 -3.08 10.49
C LYS A 163 7.14 -1.70 9.85
N VAL A 164 6.42 -1.60 8.74
CA VAL A 164 5.99 -0.32 8.16
C VAL A 164 4.56 -0.06 8.58
N ILE A 165 4.31 1.09 9.18
CA ILE A 165 3.03 1.50 9.76
C ILE A 165 2.51 2.73 9.02
N SER A 166 1.20 2.76 8.75
CA SER A 166 0.54 3.95 8.22
C SER A 166 0.45 5.05 9.27
N THR A 167 0.71 6.29 8.86
CA THR A 167 0.54 7.48 9.72
C THR A 167 -0.72 8.29 9.39
N ALA A 168 -1.46 7.89 8.34
CA ALA A 168 -2.71 8.51 7.90
C ALA A 168 -3.75 7.45 7.48
N ASN A 169 -5.01 7.87 7.32
CA ASN A 169 -6.03 7.05 6.67
C ASN A 169 -5.87 7.22 5.15
N GLY A 170 -6.07 6.17 4.36
CA GLY A 170 -5.97 6.31 2.91
C GLY A 170 -5.67 5.03 2.15
N ILE A 171 -5.12 5.18 0.94
CA ILE A 171 -4.86 4.08 0.01
C ILE A 171 -3.36 3.77 -0.01
N PRO A 172 -2.93 2.57 0.45
CA PRO A 172 -1.55 2.16 0.37
C PRO A 172 -1.15 1.85 -1.08
N ARG A 173 -0.02 2.39 -1.53
CA ARG A 173 0.52 2.20 -2.88
C ARG A 173 2.05 2.20 -2.89
N PHE A 174 2.60 1.76 -4.03
CA PHE A 174 4.01 1.97 -4.33
C PHE A 174 4.20 3.25 -5.14
N LEU A 175 4.99 4.19 -4.63
CA LEU A 175 5.50 5.34 -5.39
C LEU A 175 6.79 4.94 -6.09
N ASP A 176 6.95 5.37 -7.34
CA ASP A 176 8.11 5.07 -8.20
C ASP A 176 8.42 3.57 -8.34
N GLY A 177 7.45 2.68 -8.03
CA GLY A 177 7.63 1.23 -8.04
C GLY A 177 8.32 0.62 -6.82
N GLU A 178 8.86 1.43 -5.90
CA GLU A 178 9.72 0.94 -4.81
C GLU A 178 9.33 1.45 -3.41
N LYS A 179 8.73 2.65 -3.29
CA LYS A 179 8.44 3.28 -2.00
C LYS A 179 7.03 2.97 -1.53
N ILE A 180 6.86 2.43 -0.33
CA ILE A 180 5.53 2.31 0.27
C ILE A 180 5.04 3.70 0.67
N ALA A 181 3.84 4.09 0.27
CA ALA A 181 3.21 5.34 0.69
C ALA A 181 1.70 5.15 0.90
N VAL A 182 1.09 6.07 1.64
CA VAL A 182 -0.37 6.12 1.79
C VAL A 182 -0.89 7.44 1.22
N GLU A 183 -1.89 7.33 0.34
CA GLU A 183 -2.57 8.49 -0.23
C GLU A 183 -3.85 8.82 0.50
N GLU A 184 -3.91 10.05 1.00
CA GLU A 184 -5.12 10.65 1.56
C GLU A 184 -6.05 11.21 0.48
N LEU A 185 -5.64 11.17 -0.79
CA LEU A 185 -6.45 11.58 -1.94
C LEU A 185 -6.86 10.35 -2.77
N PHE A 186 -8.16 10.14 -2.89
CA PHE A 186 -8.70 9.17 -3.83
C PHE A 186 -9.06 9.83 -5.17
N LEU A 187 -8.24 9.56 -6.19
CA LEU A 187 -8.44 10.05 -7.56
C LEU A 187 -9.25 9.05 -8.39
N ILE A 188 -10.43 9.47 -8.85
CA ILE A 188 -11.30 8.74 -9.77
C ILE A 188 -11.14 9.37 -11.15
N LYS A 189 -10.51 8.63 -12.06
CA LYS A 189 -10.36 9.04 -13.46
C LYS A 189 -11.63 8.71 -14.24
N GLY A 190 -12.45 9.72 -14.48
CA GLY A 190 -13.73 9.59 -15.19
C GLY A 190 -14.92 9.77 -14.26
N ASN A 191 -16.01 9.06 -14.56
CA ASN A 191 -17.29 9.25 -13.89
C ASN A 191 -17.45 8.32 -12.69
N VAL A 192 -18.20 8.77 -11.69
CA VAL A 192 -18.82 7.88 -10.71
C VAL A 192 -20.10 7.34 -11.33
N ASP A 193 -20.05 6.09 -11.77
CA ASP A 193 -21.15 5.34 -12.39
C ASP A 193 -21.08 3.85 -11.99
N TYR A 194 -21.80 2.97 -12.71
CA TYR A 194 -21.83 1.53 -12.41
C TYR A 194 -20.47 0.84 -12.46
N SER A 195 -19.47 1.41 -13.16
CA SER A 195 -18.11 0.88 -13.18
C SER A 195 -17.32 1.21 -11.90
N THR A 196 -17.68 2.30 -11.22
CA THR A 196 -17.00 2.79 -10.01
C THR A 196 -17.77 2.44 -8.74
N GLY A 197 -19.11 2.42 -8.79
CA GLY A 197 -19.96 2.25 -7.61
C GLY A 197 -20.07 3.52 -6.77
N ASN A 198 -20.72 3.40 -5.60
CA ASN A 198 -20.72 4.48 -4.61
C ASN A 198 -19.33 4.65 -4.00
N VAL A 199 -19.02 5.86 -3.58
CA VAL A 199 -17.73 6.20 -2.97
C VAL A 199 -17.97 6.56 -1.51
N ASP A 200 -17.23 5.92 -0.60
CA ASP A 200 -17.17 6.29 0.82
C ASP A 200 -15.70 6.22 1.24
N PHE A 201 -15.07 7.39 1.39
CA PHE A 201 -13.63 7.50 1.56
C PHE A 201 -13.26 8.40 2.74
N ASP A 202 -12.37 7.90 3.59
CA ASP A 202 -11.83 8.67 4.71
C ASP A 202 -10.57 9.45 4.28
N GLY A 203 -10.81 10.55 3.57
CA GLY A 203 -9.80 11.45 3.02
C GLY A 203 -10.42 12.41 2.02
N ASP A 204 -9.59 13.00 1.17
CA ASP A 204 -10.01 13.84 0.05
C ASP A 204 -10.40 12.97 -1.17
N VAL A 205 -11.38 13.40 -1.95
CA VAL A 205 -11.80 12.73 -3.20
C VAL A 205 -11.69 13.71 -4.36
N HIS A 206 -11.06 13.28 -5.46
CA HIS A 206 -11.02 14.02 -6.72
C HIS A 206 -11.60 13.17 -7.85
N ILE A 207 -12.66 13.66 -8.48
CA ILE A 207 -13.33 13.01 -9.61
C ILE A 207 -13.10 13.88 -10.84
N THR A 208 -12.47 13.33 -11.88
CA THR A 208 -12.17 14.10 -13.10
C THR A 208 -13.34 14.16 -14.08
N GLY A 209 -14.43 13.45 -13.81
CA GLY A 209 -15.66 13.41 -14.62
C GLY A 209 -16.91 13.74 -13.81
N ASP A 210 -18.04 13.16 -14.20
CA ASP A 210 -19.34 13.43 -13.59
C ASP A 210 -19.67 12.45 -12.47
N VAL A 211 -20.52 12.89 -11.53
CA VAL A 211 -21.24 11.98 -10.64
C VAL A 211 -22.61 11.71 -11.26
N LYS A 212 -22.83 10.48 -11.72
CA LYS A 212 -24.06 10.10 -12.44
C LYS A 212 -25.26 9.97 -11.49
N PRO A 213 -26.49 10.00 -12.01
CA PRO A 213 -27.71 9.97 -11.20
C PRO A 213 -27.76 8.80 -10.21
N GLU A 214 -28.29 9.07 -9.03
CA GLU A 214 -28.53 8.10 -7.94
C GLU A 214 -27.26 7.49 -7.31
N PHE A 215 -26.07 7.90 -7.72
CA PHE A 215 -24.84 7.53 -7.03
C PHE A 215 -24.61 8.41 -5.79
N VAL A 216 -23.87 7.84 -4.84
CA VAL A 216 -23.52 8.49 -3.58
C VAL A 216 -22.02 8.60 -3.45
N VAL A 217 -21.53 9.81 -3.20
CA VAL A 217 -20.11 10.09 -2.91
C VAL A 217 -20.01 10.70 -1.52
N LYS A 218 -19.26 10.07 -0.63
CA LYS A 218 -18.97 10.53 0.72
C LYS A 218 -17.46 10.63 0.93
N ALA A 219 -17.03 11.75 1.49
CA ALA A 219 -15.64 11.97 1.88
C ALA A 219 -15.57 12.62 3.27
N SER A 220 -14.63 12.19 4.12
CA SER A 220 -14.36 12.89 5.38
C SER A 220 -13.60 14.21 5.15
N GLY A 221 -12.81 14.30 4.08
CA GLY A 221 -12.13 15.50 3.62
C GLY A 221 -12.90 16.24 2.54
N ASN A 222 -12.15 16.95 1.68
CA ASN A 222 -12.67 17.77 0.59
C ASN A 222 -13.08 16.91 -0.61
N ILE A 223 -14.04 17.41 -1.40
CA ILE A 223 -14.44 16.79 -2.67
C ILE A 223 -14.23 17.78 -3.81
N LEU A 224 -13.40 17.40 -4.78
CA LEU A 224 -13.20 18.11 -6.04
C LEU A 224 -13.82 17.30 -7.18
N ILE A 225 -14.68 17.93 -7.97
CA ILE A 225 -15.32 17.31 -9.13
C ILE A 225 -15.11 18.23 -10.34
N ASP A 226 -14.32 17.77 -11.32
CA ASP A 226 -14.05 18.54 -12.55
C ASP A 226 -15.24 18.51 -13.52
N GLY A 227 -16.19 17.58 -13.34
CA GLY A 227 -17.43 17.49 -14.09
C GLY A 227 -18.64 18.04 -13.31
N ILE A 228 -19.81 17.46 -13.57
CA ILE A 228 -21.06 17.87 -12.94
C ILE A 228 -21.59 16.82 -11.96
N ILE A 229 -22.33 17.27 -10.96
CA ILE A 229 -23.21 16.41 -10.16
C ILE A 229 -24.56 16.38 -10.86
N ASP A 230 -25.01 15.20 -11.30
CA ASP A 230 -26.26 15.04 -12.04
C ASP A 230 -27.20 14.09 -11.29
N GLY A 231 -28.14 14.61 -10.49
CA GLY A 231 -29.13 13.81 -9.75
C GLY A 231 -28.53 12.89 -8.69
N ALA A 232 -27.36 13.23 -8.15
CA ALA A 232 -26.60 12.40 -7.23
C ALA A 232 -26.54 12.99 -5.81
N THR A 233 -26.07 12.19 -4.84
CA THR A 233 -25.83 12.64 -3.47
C THR A 233 -24.34 12.78 -3.21
N VAL A 234 -23.88 13.96 -2.82
CA VAL A 234 -22.47 14.24 -2.51
C VAL A 234 -22.36 14.85 -1.11
N ILE A 235 -21.59 14.21 -0.22
CA ILE A 235 -21.45 14.61 1.17
C ILE A 235 -19.97 14.71 1.53
N SER A 236 -19.53 15.87 2.03
CA SER A 236 -18.14 16.13 2.40
C SER A 236 -18.01 16.64 3.83
N GLY A 237 -17.01 16.14 4.56
CA GLY A 237 -16.57 16.69 5.84
C GLY A 237 -15.68 17.94 5.71
N GLY A 238 -15.22 18.25 4.49
CA GLY A 238 -14.51 19.48 4.12
C GLY A 238 -15.30 20.32 3.11
N ASP A 239 -14.58 21.02 2.24
CA ASP A 239 -15.15 21.84 1.16
C ASP A 239 -15.57 20.97 -0.05
N ILE A 240 -16.59 21.42 -0.80
CA ILE A 240 -16.95 20.84 -2.11
C ILE A 240 -16.69 21.88 -3.20
N THR A 241 -15.92 21.51 -4.22
CA THR A 241 -15.72 22.32 -5.43
C THR A 241 -16.14 21.51 -6.65
N VAL A 242 -17.05 22.05 -7.45
CA VAL A 242 -17.64 21.34 -8.59
C VAL A 242 -17.91 22.30 -9.76
N MET A 243 -17.86 21.82 -11.00
CA MET A 243 -18.20 22.69 -12.14
C MET A 243 -19.69 23.07 -12.17
N GLY A 244 -20.59 22.14 -11.88
CA GLY A 244 -22.01 22.44 -11.80
C GLY A 244 -22.84 21.36 -11.10
N ILE A 245 -24.01 21.77 -10.61
CA ILE A 245 -24.93 20.90 -9.89
C ILE A 245 -26.28 20.92 -10.59
N LYS A 246 -26.72 19.77 -11.07
CA LYS A 246 -28.07 19.53 -11.61
C LYS A 246 -28.75 18.51 -10.72
N GLY A 247 -29.62 18.95 -9.82
CA GLY A 247 -30.22 18.06 -8.84
C GLY A 247 -31.36 17.20 -9.39
N ARG A 248 -32.04 17.59 -10.46
CA ARG A 248 -33.25 16.88 -10.97
C ARG A 248 -34.28 16.60 -9.86
N ASP A 249 -34.43 17.54 -8.92
CA ASP A 249 -35.30 17.48 -7.74
C ASP A 249 -34.96 16.37 -6.73
N LYS A 250 -33.84 15.67 -6.89
CA LYS A 250 -33.38 14.58 -6.01
C LYS A 250 -31.93 14.74 -5.53
N GLY A 251 -31.15 15.57 -6.20
CA GLY A 251 -29.73 15.76 -5.94
C GLY A 251 -29.52 16.54 -4.63
N ILE A 252 -28.67 15.97 -3.78
CA ILE A 252 -28.38 16.50 -2.45
C ILE A 252 -26.87 16.72 -2.37
N VAL A 253 -26.45 17.94 -2.06
CA VAL A 253 -25.04 18.28 -1.87
C VAL A 253 -24.87 18.88 -0.49
N LYS A 254 -24.13 18.19 0.39
CA LYS A 254 -23.90 18.60 1.78
C LYS A 254 -22.41 18.73 2.08
N SER A 255 -22.03 19.83 2.72
CA SER A 255 -20.64 20.09 3.09
C SER A 255 -20.55 20.62 4.52
N LYS A 256 -19.59 20.09 5.30
CA LYS A 256 -19.19 20.68 6.58
C LYS A 256 -18.28 21.90 6.43
N GLY A 257 -17.82 22.17 5.20
CA GLY A 257 -17.13 23.38 4.80
C GLY A 257 -18.00 24.25 3.90
N SER A 258 -17.35 24.86 2.89
CA SER A 258 -18.00 25.69 1.88
C SER A 258 -18.28 24.90 0.59
N ILE A 259 -19.31 25.30 -0.16
CA ILE A 259 -19.63 24.73 -1.47
C ILE A 259 -19.37 25.78 -2.55
N ARG A 260 -18.58 25.41 -3.57
CA ARG A 260 -18.26 26.25 -4.73
C ARG A 260 -18.73 25.59 -6.02
N ALA A 261 -19.55 26.28 -6.79
CA ALA A 261 -20.05 25.82 -8.08
C ALA A 261 -20.08 26.94 -9.13
N HIS A 262 -20.11 26.63 -10.43
CA HIS A 262 -20.43 27.66 -11.44
C HIS A 262 -21.93 27.86 -11.64
N TYR A 263 -22.73 26.82 -11.44
CA TYR A 263 -24.19 26.92 -11.51
C TYR A 263 -24.84 25.82 -10.68
N ILE A 264 -26.08 26.09 -10.24
CA ILE A 264 -26.89 25.15 -9.45
C ILE A 264 -28.32 25.16 -9.99
N GLU A 265 -28.88 24.00 -10.28
CA GLU A 265 -30.22 23.84 -10.85
C GLU A 265 -30.97 22.71 -10.14
N SER A 266 -32.19 22.99 -9.67
CA SER A 266 -33.11 22.01 -9.06
C SER A 266 -32.46 21.07 -8.04
N ALA A 267 -31.66 21.63 -7.11
CA ALA A 267 -30.88 20.86 -6.12
C ALA A 267 -31.13 21.32 -4.67
N LEU A 268 -30.88 20.41 -3.72
CA LEU A 268 -30.82 20.70 -2.29
C LEU A 268 -29.36 20.85 -1.87
N ILE A 269 -29.01 22.03 -1.35
CA ILE A 269 -27.64 22.38 -0.95
C ILE A 269 -27.63 22.72 0.54
N GLU A 270 -26.72 22.10 1.30
CA GLU A 270 -26.47 22.43 2.70
C GLU A 270 -24.97 22.62 2.95
N ALA A 271 -24.59 23.77 3.49
CA ALA A 271 -23.21 24.07 3.86
C ALA A 271 -23.12 24.60 5.30
N ASP A 272 -22.16 24.11 6.08
CA ASP A 272 -21.88 24.66 7.42
C ASP A 272 -21.08 25.98 7.35
N LYS A 273 -20.62 26.40 6.16
CA LYS A 273 -20.00 27.70 5.89
C LYS A 273 -20.68 28.41 4.73
N ASP A 274 -19.93 28.86 3.73
CA ASP A 274 -20.41 29.65 2.60
C ASP A 274 -20.87 28.79 1.42
N VAL A 275 -21.80 29.32 0.62
CA VAL A 275 -22.13 28.79 -0.70
C VAL A 275 -21.82 29.86 -1.75
N ILE A 276 -20.89 29.55 -2.66
CA ILE A 276 -20.41 30.47 -3.68
C ILE A 276 -20.73 29.89 -5.05
N VAL A 277 -21.54 30.62 -5.82
CA VAL A 277 -21.95 30.27 -7.17
C VAL A 277 -21.42 31.33 -8.14
N ASN A 278 -20.51 30.95 -9.03
CA ASN A 278 -19.98 31.84 -10.07
C ASN A 278 -20.86 31.80 -11.34
N GLY A 279 -22.15 32.08 -11.16
CA GLY A 279 -23.17 32.00 -12.19
C GLY A 279 -24.57 31.96 -11.56
N SER A 280 -25.53 31.40 -12.30
CA SER A 280 -26.93 31.41 -11.87
C SER A 280 -27.27 30.23 -10.97
N ILE A 281 -28.17 30.48 -10.03
CA ILE A 281 -28.90 29.45 -9.30
C ILE A 281 -30.36 29.45 -9.75
N ILE A 282 -30.90 28.26 -10.04
CA ILE A 282 -32.24 28.08 -10.61
C ILE A 282 -33.01 27.07 -9.77
N ASN A 283 -34.19 27.47 -9.30
CA ASN A 283 -35.17 26.60 -8.62
C ASN A 283 -34.56 25.67 -7.56
N SER A 284 -33.64 26.17 -6.74
CA SER A 284 -32.87 25.36 -5.80
C SER A 284 -33.14 25.79 -4.36
N SER A 285 -32.97 24.85 -3.43
CA SER A 285 -33.07 25.09 -1.99
C SER A 285 -31.67 25.09 -1.40
N VAL A 286 -31.25 26.21 -0.83
CA VAL A 286 -29.91 26.38 -0.25
C VAL A 286 -30.02 26.80 1.20
N LYS A 287 -29.33 26.07 2.06
CA LYS A 287 -29.10 26.42 3.46
C LYS A 287 -27.61 26.56 3.70
N CYS A 288 -27.19 27.71 4.20
CA CYS A 288 -25.81 27.95 4.59
C CYS A 288 -25.76 28.69 5.93
N LYS A 289 -24.79 28.34 6.78
CA LYS A 289 -24.65 28.97 8.10
C LYS A 289 -23.95 30.34 8.02
N SER A 290 -23.18 30.59 6.96
CA SER A 290 -22.49 31.86 6.73
C SER A 290 -23.14 32.62 5.57
N SER A 291 -22.39 32.94 4.50
CA SER A 291 -22.87 33.76 3.39
C SER A 291 -23.25 32.93 2.16
N PHE A 292 -24.29 33.37 1.45
CA PHE A 292 -24.58 32.91 0.09
C PHE A 292 -24.17 33.98 -0.93
N GLN A 293 -23.43 33.59 -1.97
CA GLN A 293 -22.97 34.51 -3.00
C GLN A 293 -23.22 33.94 -4.39
N ALA A 294 -24.10 34.56 -5.17
CA ALA A 294 -24.23 34.37 -6.61
C ALA A 294 -23.51 35.51 -7.34
N ILE A 295 -22.28 35.27 -7.77
CA ILE A 295 -21.37 36.27 -8.34
C ILE A 295 -21.07 35.98 -9.82
N GLY A 296 -20.41 36.94 -10.47
CA GLY A 296 -20.05 36.84 -11.89
C GLY A 296 -21.11 37.43 -12.82
N ARG A 297 -20.88 37.31 -14.13
CA ARG A 297 -21.69 37.98 -15.17
C ARG A 297 -23.17 37.55 -15.17
N MET A 298 -23.46 36.36 -14.67
CA MET A 298 -24.82 35.78 -14.57
C MET A 298 -25.17 35.37 -13.13
N GLY A 299 -24.71 36.13 -12.13
CA GLY A 299 -24.97 35.92 -10.69
C GLY A 299 -26.44 36.12 -10.31
N ASP A 300 -27.34 35.35 -10.90
CA ASP A 300 -28.79 35.49 -10.78
C ASP A 300 -29.36 34.41 -9.85
N ILE A 301 -30.29 34.80 -8.99
CA ILE A 301 -31.13 33.87 -8.22
C ILE A 301 -32.51 33.80 -8.87
N LYS A 302 -32.79 32.68 -9.56
CA LYS A 302 -34.03 32.44 -10.32
C LYS A 302 -34.87 31.35 -9.68
N GLY A 303 -35.68 31.74 -8.70
CA GLY A 303 -36.58 30.84 -7.99
C GLY A 303 -35.90 29.97 -6.94
N GLY A 304 -36.73 29.39 -6.07
CA GLY A 304 -36.28 28.55 -4.96
C GLY A 304 -36.17 29.31 -3.64
N VAL A 305 -35.44 28.73 -2.69
CA VAL A 305 -35.33 29.22 -1.31
C VAL A 305 -33.86 29.31 -0.93
N ILE A 306 -33.41 30.49 -0.52
CA ILE A 306 -32.05 30.71 -0.02
C ILE A 306 -32.14 31.15 1.44
N GLU A 307 -31.56 30.35 2.33
CA GLU A 307 -31.40 30.62 3.76
C GLU A 307 -29.91 30.77 4.09
N ALA A 308 -29.51 31.97 4.49
CA ALA A 308 -28.13 32.27 4.89
C ALA A 308 -28.08 32.88 6.29
N GLY A 309 -27.04 32.59 7.05
CA GLY A 309 -26.84 33.16 8.38
C GLY A 309 -26.47 34.64 8.33
N ASP A 310 -25.50 34.99 7.49
CA ASP A 310 -24.85 36.32 7.53
C ASP A 310 -25.38 37.26 6.43
N GLU A 311 -25.24 36.86 5.15
CA GLU A 311 -25.64 37.70 4.01
C GLU A 311 -25.98 36.87 2.76
N VAL A 312 -26.72 37.52 1.85
CA VAL A 312 -27.01 37.01 0.50
C VAL A 312 -26.60 38.07 -0.51
N ILE A 313 -25.63 37.74 -1.35
CA ILE A 313 -25.13 38.61 -2.43
C ILE A 313 -25.55 38.01 -3.78
N ALA A 314 -26.18 38.82 -4.63
CA ALA A 314 -26.52 38.43 -6.00
C ALA A 314 -26.51 39.64 -6.94
N THR A 315 -26.19 39.43 -8.21
CA THR A 315 -26.32 40.45 -9.26
C THR A 315 -27.79 40.73 -9.58
N ARG A 316 -28.64 39.71 -9.57
CA ARG A 316 -30.10 39.83 -9.79
C ARG A 316 -30.84 38.79 -8.97
N ILE A 317 -31.98 39.17 -8.40
CA ILE A 317 -32.88 38.26 -7.70
C ILE A 317 -34.25 38.30 -8.38
N GLY A 318 -34.79 37.12 -8.69
CA GLY A 318 -36.07 36.96 -9.38
C GLY A 318 -35.93 36.56 -10.85
N SER A 319 -37.07 36.23 -11.45
CA SER A 319 -37.19 35.82 -12.85
C SER A 319 -38.28 36.62 -13.54
N GLU A 320 -38.07 36.98 -14.81
CA GLU A 320 -39.04 37.74 -15.62
C GLU A 320 -40.37 37.01 -15.81
N ILE A 321 -40.35 35.67 -15.72
CA ILE A 321 -41.54 34.82 -15.80
C ILE A 321 -42.23 34.59 -14.43
N GLY A 322 -41.81 35.31 -13.38
CA GLY A 322 -42.51 35.32 -12.08
C GLY A 322 -42.29 34.09 -11.21
N VAL A 323 -41.17 33.38 -11.35
CA VAL A 323 -40.84 32.25 -10.45
C VAL A 323 -40.65 32.77 -9.03
N LYS A 324 -41.32 32.13 -8.06
CA LYS A 324 -41.24 32.48 -6.65
C LYS A 324 -39.82 32.28 -6.13
N THR A 325 -39.22 33.35 -5.60
CA THR A 325 -37.90 33.36 -4.97
C THR A 325 -38.07 33.82 -3.52
N GLU A 326 -37.62 33.00 -2.56
CA GLU A 326 -37.61 33.35 -1.14
C GLU A 326 -36.17 33.49 -0.65
N ILE A 327 -35.86 34.62 -0.02
CA ILE A 327 -34.54 34.91 0.54
C ILE A 327 -34.70 35.21 2.02
N MET A 328 -33.93 34.53 2.85
CA MET A 328 -33.92 34.69 4.30
C MET A 328 -32.48 34.85 4.78
N VAL A 329 -32.25 35.90 5.56
CA VAL A 329 -30.94 36.30 6.07
C VAL A 329 -31.06 36.60 7.57
N GLY A 330 -30.04 36.27 8.35
CA GLY A 330 -29.96 36.66 9.77
C GLY A 330 -30.65 35.72 10.74
N VAL A 331 -31.19 34.59 10.27
CA VAL A 331 -31.70 33.51 11.13
C VAL A 331 -30.90 32.27 10.82
N HIS A 332 -30.13 31.81 11.82
CA HIS A 332 -29.41 30.53 11.70
C HIS A 332 -30.43 29.43 11.31
N PRO A 333 -30.25 28.72 10.19
CA PRO A 333 -31.26 27.79 9.68
C PRO A 333 -31.70 26.73 10.71
N GLU A 334 -30.79 26.31 11.58
CA GLU A 334 -31.04 25.36 12.68
C GLU A 334 -31.99 25.91 13.75
N LEU A 335 -31.97 27.23 14.03
CA LEU A 335 -32.86 27.86 15.01
C LEU A 335 -34.30 27.94 14.49
N LYS A 336 -34.49 28.04 13.17
CA LYS A 336 -35.81 28.09 12.54
C LYS A 336 -36.50 26.71 12.56
N GLU A 337 -35.76 25.64 12.32
CA GLU A 337 -36.28 24.27 12.41
C GLU A 337 -36.76 23.90 13.82
N GLN A 338 -36.23 24.55 14.87
CA GLN A 338 -36.69 24.35 16.25
C GLN A 338 -37.91 25.20 16.63
N LEU A 339 -38.25 26.23 15.85
CA LEU A 339 -39.32 27.18 16.13
C LEU A 339 -40.59 26.95 15.31
N THR A 340 -40.58 25.97 14.40
CA THR A 340 -41.70 25.62 13.50
C THR A 340 -42.19 24.22 13.80
#